data_AF-A0A3N5AQF8-F1
#
_entry.id   AF-A0A3N5AQF8-F1
#
_cell.length_a   1.000
_cell.length_b   1.000
_cell.length_c   1.000
_cell.angle_alpha   90.00
_cell.angle_beta   90.00
_cell.angle_gamma   90.00
#
_symmetry.space_group_name_H-M   'P 1'
#
loop_
_entity.id
_entity.type
_entity.pdbx_description
1 polymer ?
#
loop_
_entity_poly.entity_id
_entity_poly.type
_entity_poly.pdbx_seq_one_letter_code
_entity_poly.pdbx_strand_id
1 'polypeptide(L)'
;MSELVTGEAVALELRPARLPSRALAVLLDLVVAMVVYVVLTIALVAATASLDDAAQIAVSIATFVLVLVGGPIAVETLSHGRSLGKLACGLRVVRDDGGPIRFRHALVRGGIGVVEILLTFGVVACIASLVSARGRRLGDVFAGTLVVRERVPAVRTGFLPPPPPWLAGRFSELDLSAVPDGLWLAVRQYLSRMQQLDPQVGGAMAERLASDLAARTGTPVPQGVPPAAYLAAVVQERQAREARRAFANGSAVGSPAASGGPAGALRPAGAPGSYEPPAGFPPVTAPPAAHAAQTAAVGWQAEAPSQEAPAHETTQTAQSAQQDAPSSDRPAAGAGGTTESTGFVPPA
;
A
#
# COMPACT_ATOMS: atom_id res chain seq x y z
N MET A 1 10.24 29.30 8.69
CA MET A 1 10.92 28.26 9.49
C MET A 1 10.07 28.01 10.72
N SER A 2 9.72 26.76 11.02
CA SER A 2 8.92 26.40 12.20
C SER A 2 9.29 24.98 12.59
N GLU A 3 10.22 24.87 13.53
CA GLU A 3 10.87 23.63 13.92
C GLU A 3 10.02 22.86 14.95
N LEU A 4 9.78 21.57 14.71
CA LEU A 4 9.06 20.69 15.63
C LEU A 4 10.05 19.87 16.44
N VAL A 5 10.40 20.37 17.63
CA VAL A 5 11.30 19.70 18.56
C VAL A 5 10.54 18.60 19.31
N THR A 6 10.80 17.34 18.95
CA THR A 6 10.40 16.18 19.76
C THR A 6 11.35 16.00 20.96
N GLY A 7 11.02 15.10 21.90
CA GLY A 7 11.84 14.84 23.10
C GLY A 7 13.26 14.37 22.82
N GLU A 8 13.50 13.83 21.63
CA GLU A 8 14.79 13.86 20.94
C GLU A 8 14.69 14.96 19.88
N ALA A 9 15.61 15.94 19.90
CA ALA A 9 15.47 17.20 19.15
C ALA A 9 15.68 17.05 17.63
N VAL A 10 14.73 16.40 16.95
CA VAL A 10 14.71 16.16 15.51
C VAL A 10 13.51 16.87 14.89
N ALA A 11 13.80 17.95 14.18
CA ALA A 11 12.85 18.72 13.40
C ALA A 11 12.16 17.88 12.30
N LEU A 12 11.01 17.27 12.60
CA LEU A 12 10.20 16.62 11.59
C LEU A 12 9.46 17.65 10.73
N GLU A 13 10.11 18.09 9.64
CA GLU A 13 9.49 18.92 8.61
C GLU A 13 8.35 18.17 7.89
N LEU A 14 7.14 18.26 8.45
CA LEU A 14 5.92 17.74 7.86
C LEU A 14 5.57 18.49 6.58
N ARG A 15 6.07 17.98 5.44
CA ARG A 15 5.84 18.59 4.11
C ARG A 15 4.33 18.68 3.80
N PRO A 16 3.74 19.89 3.69
CA PRO A 16 2.32 20.04 3.44
C PRO A 16 1.92 19.44 2.09
N ALA A 17 0.71 18.85 2.03
CA ALA A 17 0.17 18.35 0.77
C ALA A 17 -0.14 19.51 -0.21
N ARG A 18 0.16 19.32 -1.49
CA ARG A 18 -0.13 20.32 -2.54
C ARG A 18 -1.64 20.59 -2.62
N LEU A 19 -2.03 21.84 -2.84
CA LEU A 19 -3.44 22.25 -2.88
C LEU A 19 -4.32 21.43 -3.84
N PRO A 20 -3.89 21.11 -5.09
CA PRO A 20 -4.71 20.30 -5.99
C PRO A 20 -5.01 18.88 -5.46
N SER A 21 -4.03 18.23 -4.80
CA SER A 21 -4.27 16.93 -4.16
C SER A 21 -5.21 17.02 -2.95
N ARG A 22 -5.19 18.13 -2.19
CA ARG A 22 -6.15 18.36 -1.10
C ARG A 22 -7.56 18.60 -1.66
N ALA A 23 -7.69 19.39 -2.72
CA ALA A 23 -8.95 19.66 -3.40
C ALA A 23 -9.56 18.38 -4.00
N LEU A 24 -8.76 17.58 -4.71
CA LEU A 24 -9.21 16.30 -5.28
C LEU A 24 -9.66 15.31 -4.19
N ALA A 25 -8.92 15.21 -3.08
CA ALA A 25 -9.32 14.37 -1.95
C ALA A 25 -10.66 14.81 -1.35
N VAL A 26 -10.88 16.12 -1.17
CA VAL A 26 -12.15 16.68 -0.67
C VAL A 26 -13.28 16.47 -1.67
N LEU A 27 -13.02 16.60 -2.98
CA LEU A 27 -14.00 16.35 -4.03
C LEU A 27 -14.45 14.88 -4.05
N LEU A 28 -13.51 13.94 -3.96
CA LEU A 28 -13.82 12.51 -3.86
C LEU A 28 -14.60 12.17 -2.58
N ASP A 29 -14.17 12.71 -1.43
CA ASP A 29 -14.91 12.56 -0.16
C ASP A 29 -16.35 13.11 -0.28
N LEU A 30 -16.54 14.27 -0.93
CA LEU A 30 -17.84 14.91 -1.12
C LEU A 30 -18.73 14.12 -2.09
N VAL A 31 -18.19 13.59 -3.19
CA VAL A 31 -18.94 12.73 -4.13
C VAL A 31 -19.43 11.46 -3.42
N VAL A 32 -18.57 10.80 -2.64
CA VAL A 32 -18.99 9.62 -1.86
C VAL A 32 -20.06 9.99 -0.83
N ALA A 33 -19.88 11.09 -0.10
CA ALA A 33 -20.87 11.57 0.87
C ALA A 33 -22.22 11.90 0.21
N MET A 34 -22.22 12.48 -0.99
CA MET A 34 -23.44 12.77 -1.75
C MET A 34 -24.13 11.51 -2.27
N VAL A 35 -23.37 10.53 -2.79
CA VAL A 35 -23.95 9.24 -3.21
C VAL A 35 -24.61 8.53 -2.03
N VAL A 36 -23.94 8.48 -0.87
CA VAL A 36 -24.50 7.93 0.37
C VAL A 36 -25.74 8.71 0.81
N TYR A 37 -25.69 10.05 0.78
CA TYR A 37 -26.83 10.90 1.14
C TYR A 37 -28.05 10.67 0.25
N VAL A 38 -27.88 10.61 -1.07
CA VAL A 38 -28.99 10.38 -2.02
C VAL A 38 -29.58 8.98 -1.83
N VAL A 39 -28.75 7.93 -1.77
CA VAL A 39 -29.24 6.55 -1.56
C VAL A 39 -29.98 6.42 -0.24
N LEU A 40 -29.43 6.97 0.84
CA LEU A 40 -30.04 6.94 2.16
C LEU A 40 -31.33 7.76 2.21
N THR A 41 -31.38 8.92 1.56
CA THR A 41 -32.60 9.75 1.48
C THR A 41 -33.72 9.02 0.73
N ILE A 42 -33.44 8.38 -0.41
CA ILE A 42 -34.42 7.59 -1.15
C ILE A 42 -34.96 6.44 -0.28
N ALA A 43 -34.07 5.73 0.41
CA ALA A 43 -34.44 4.62 1.30
C ALA A 43 -35.30 5.09 2.48
N LEU A 44 -34.96 6.21 3.14
CA LEU A 44 -35.77 6.73 4.23
C LEU A 44 -37.10 7.30 3.75
N VAL A 45 -37.17 8.05 2.65
CA VAL A 45 -38.45 8.55 2.11
C VAL A 45 -39.41 7.40 1.81
N ALA A 46 -38.92 6.28 1.25
CA ALA A 46 -39.74 5.09 1.06
C ALA A 46 -40.18 4.44 2.38
N ALA A 47 -39.30 4.40 3.40
CA ALA A 47 -39.59 3.81 4.71
C ALA A 47 -40.47 4.70 5.62
N THR A 48 -40.47 6.02 5.43
CA THR A 48 -41.20 7.00 6.24
C THR A 48 -42.41 7.60 5.54
N ALA A 49 -42.83 7.05 4.40
CA ALA A 49 -43.97 7.55 3.61
C ALA A 49 -45.31 7.58 4.36
N SER A 50 -45.44 6.82 5.45
CA SER A 50 -46.61 6.81 6.35
C SER A 50 -46.50 7.74 7.56
N LEU A 51 -45.37 8.43 7.75
CA LEU A 51 -45.21 9.45 8.79
C LEU A 51 -45.83 10.79 8.34
N ASP A 52 -46.15 11.63 9.32
CA ASP A 52 -46.58 13.00 9.09
C ASP A 52 -45.46 13.90 8.55
N ASP A 53 -45.84 15.00 7.90
CA ASP A 53 -44.91 15.95 7.26
C ASP A 53 -43.83 16.46 8.21
N ALA A 54 -44.15 16.71 9.50
CA ALA A 54 -43.18 17.23 10.45
C ALA A 54 -42.11 16.19 10.79
N ALA A 55 -42.49 14.92 10.95
CA ALA A 55 -41.55 13.82 11.11
C ALA A 55 -40.69 13.59 9.85
N GLN A 56 -41.26 13.68 8.64
CA GLN A 56 -40.50 13.58 7.40
C GLN A 56 -39.47 14.72 7.26
N ILE A 57 -39.86 15.97 7.58
CA ILE A 57 -38.95 17.12 7.61
C ILE A 57 -37.82 16.89 8.63
N ALA A 58 -38.15 16.47 9.86
CA ALA A 58 -37.16 16.19 10.89
C ALA A 58 -36.16 15.10 10.47
N VAL A 59 -36.65 14.02 9.86
CA VAL A 59 -35.81 12.94 9.29
C VAL A 59 -34.91 13.45 8.17
N SER A 60 -35.39 14.31 7.29
CA SER A 60 -34.60 14.88 6.19
C SER A 60 -33.44 15.74 6.72
N ILE A 61 -33.71 16.62 7.70
CA ILE A 61 -32.71 17.50 8.34
C ILE A 61 -31.69 16.65 9.12
N ALA A 62 -32.16 15.66 9.89
CA ALA A 62 -31.28 14.75 10.60
C ALA A 62 -30.37 13.98 9.65
N THR A 63 -30.90 13.48 8.52
CA THR A 63 -30.12 12.76 7.50
C THR A 63 -29.08 13.67 6.84
N PHE A 64 -29.44 14.91 6.49
CA PHE A 64 -28.52 15.89 5.93
C PHE A 64 -27.34 16.17 6.88
N VAL A 65 -27.63 16.47 8.15
CA VAL A 65 -26.60 16.77 9.16
C VAL A 65 -25.75 15.53 9.47
N LEU A 66 -26.38 14.36 9.68
CA LEU A 66 -25.66 13.13 10.02
C LEU A 66 -24.78 12.63 8.87
N VAL A 67 -25.21 12.73 7.61
CA VAL A 67 -24.40 12.24 6.48
C VAL A 67 -23.34 13.25 6.06
N LEU A 68 -23.70 14.52 5.83
CA LEU A 68 -22.76 15.50 5.26
C LEU A 68 -21.84 16.15 6.29
N VAL A 69 -22.20 16.14 7.58
CA VAL A 69 -21.38 16.67 8.67
C VAL A 69 -20.89 15.53 9.58
N GLY A 70 -21.82 14.73 10.12
CA GLY A 70 -21.50 13.62 11.01
C GLY A 70 -20.62 12.55 10.36
N GLY A 71 -20.92 12.15 9.12
CA GLY A 71 -20.21 11.13 8.36
C GLY A 71 -18.72 11.43 8.20
N PRO A 72 -18.32 12.58 7.60
CA PRO A 72 -16.93 12.99 7.52
C PRO A 72 -16.22 13.09 8.87
N ILE A 73 -16.90 13.56 9.93
CA ILE A 73 -16.31 13.64 11.29
C ILE A 73 -16.07 12.23 11.85
N ALA A 74 -17.04 11.32 11.73
CA ALA A 74 -16.92 9.94 12.17
C ALA A 74 -15.82 9.20 11.40
N VAL A 75 -15.80 9.33 10.08
CA VAL A 75 -14.77 8.75 9.21
C VAL A 75 -13.39 9.30 9.58
N GLU A 76 -13.17 10.61 9.64
CA GLU A 76 -11.86 11.19 10.01
C GLU A 76 -11.43 10.77 11.43
N THR A 77 -12.37 10.62 12.37
CA THR A 77 -12.10 10.17 13.75
C THR A 77 -11.67 8.71 13.81
N LEU A 78 -12.48 7.79 13.27
CA LEU A 78 -12.23 6.34 13.33
C LEU A 78 -11.00 5.93 12.51
N SER A 79 -10.80 6.57 11.36
CA SER A 79 -9.67 6.31 10.46
C SER A 79 -8.33 6.96 10.88
N HIS A 80 -8.32 7.71 11.99
CA HIS A 80 -7.16 8.48 12.44
C HIS A 80 -6.62 9.46 11.36
N GLY A 81 -7.56 10.11 10.64
CA GLY A 81 -7.31 11.17 9.66
C GLY A 81 -7.29 10.72 8.19
N ARG A 82 -7.84 9.55 7.84
CA ARG A 82 -7.81 8.93 6.51
C ARG A 82 -9.21 8.61 5.96
N SER A 83 -9.82 9.55 5.24
CA SER A 83 -11.02 9.29 4.44
C SER A 83 -10.67 8.70 3.06
N LEU A 84 -11.67 8.21 2.32
CA LEU A 84 -11.49 7.52 1.04
C LEU A 84 -10.76 8.38 -0.02
N GLY A 85 -11.16 9.63 -0.20
CA GLY A 85 -10.49 10.55 -1.13
C GLY A 85 -9.07 10.90 -0.70
N LYS A 86 -8.82 10.98 0.61
CA LYS A 86 -7.46 11.17 1.16
C LYS A 86 -6.59 9.94 0.94
N LEU A 87 -7.11 8.73 1.16
CA LEU A 87 -6.42 7.47 0.88
C LEU A 87 -6.03 7.37 -0.60
N ALA A 88 -6.96 7.64 -1.52
CA ALA A 88 -6.71 7.66 -2.96
C ALA A 88 -5.62 8.67 -3.37
N CYS A 89 -5.53 9.81 -2.69
CA CYS A 89 -4.51 10.83 -2.94
C CYS A 89 -3.19 10.63 -2.14
N GLY A 90 -3.10 9.59 -1.30
CA GLY A 90 -1.97 9.38 -0.38
C GLY A 90 -1.80 10.49 0.66
N LEU A 91 -2.92 10.93 1.24
CA LEU A 91 -2.98 12.02 2.22
C LEU A 91 -3.49 11.53 3.57
N ARG A 92 -3.09 12.23 4.63
CA ARG A 92 -3.58 12.00 5.99
C ARG A 92 -3.68 13.33 6.74
N VAL A 93 -4.71 13.48 7.56
CA VAL A 93 -4.81 14.56 8.55
C VAL A 93 -4.04 14.15 9.81
N VAL A 94 -3.07 14.97 10.20
CA VAL A 94 -2.34 14.83 11.47
C VAL A 94 -2.54 16.09 12.30
N ARG A 95 -2.29 15.99 13.61
CA ARG A 95 -2.24 17.14 14.51
C ARG A 95 -0.95 17.94 14.27
N ASP A 96 -0.91 19.17 14.77
CA ASP A 96 0.28 20.03 14.70
C ASP A 96 1.51 19.45 15.44
N ASP A 97 1.34 18.49 16.36
CA ASP A 97 2.41 17.70 16.99
C ASP A 97 2.73 16.37 16.25
N GLY A 98 2.25 16.21 15.02
CA GLY A 98 2.41 14.99 14.21
C GLY A 98 1.56 13.79 14.65
N GLY A 99 0.88 13.87 15.81
CA GLY A 99 0.05 12.79 16.33
C GLY A 99 -1.23 12.52 15.52
N PRO A 100 -1.89 11.36 15.71
CA PRO A 100 -3.17 11.07 15.08
C PRO A 100 -4.26 12.07 15.51
N ILE A 101 -5.20 12.33 14.61
CA ILE A 101 -6.38 13.15 14.93
C ILE A 101 -7.21 12.50 16.06
N ARG A 102 -7.96 13.32 16.80
CA ARG A 102 -8.91 12.90 17.84
C ARG A 102 -10.26 13.53 17.53
N PHE A 103 -11.35 12.95 18.04
CA PHE A 103 -12.73 13.41 17.80
C PHE A 103 -12.90 14.93 17.87
N ARG A 104 -12.41 15.58 18.94
CA ARG A 104 -12.50 17.05 19.10
C ARG A 104 -11.92 17.86 17.93
N HIS A 105 -10.82 17.40 17.35
CA HIS A 105 -10.17 18.08 16.23
C HIS A 105 -10.97 17.85 14.93
N ALA A 106 -11.45 16.62 14.71
CA ALA A 106 -12.35 16.30 13.59
C ALA A 106 -13.67 17.07 13.67
N LEU A 107 -14.25 17.22 14.87
CA LEU A 107 -15.48 17.98 15.13
C LEU A 107 -15.32 19.47 14.79
N VAL A 108 -14.27 20.13 15.30
CA VAL A 108 -13.99 21.56 14.99
C VAL A 108 -13.77 21.75 13.48
N ARG A 109 -12.96 20.87 12.87
CA ARG A 109 -12.65 20.89 11.43
C ARG A 109 -13.87 20.61 10.55
N GLY A 110 -14.78 19.75 11.00
CA GLY A 110 -16.02 19.40 10.33
C GLY A 110 -17.08 20.51 10.45
N GLY A 111 -17.27 21.08 11.64
CA GLY A 111 -18.18 22.20 11.87
C GLY A 111 -17.80 23.44 11.06
N ILE A 112 -16.52 23.82 11.06
CA ILE A 112 -16.03 24.90 10.19
C ILE A 112 -16.13 24.50 8.71
N GLY A 113 -15.93 23.21 8.41
CA GLY A 113 -16.13 22.60 7.09
C GLY A 113 -17.52 22.84 6.50
N VAL A 114 -18.57 22.97 7.32
CA VAL A 114 -19.91 23.34 6.85
C VAL A 114 -19.88 24.71 6.17
N VAL A 115 -19.22 25.70 6.78
CA VAL A 115 -19.14 27.06 6.25
C VAL A 115 -18.13 27.16 5.10
N GLU A 116 -16.90 26.64 5.30
CA GLU A 116 -15.81 26.82 4.31
C GLU A 116 -15.85 25.85 3.12
N ILE A 117 -16.70 24.80 3.16
CA ILE A 117 -16.86 23.81 2.08
C ILE A 117 -18.31 23.71 1.61
N LEU A 118 -19.26 23.33 2.49
CA LEU A 118 -20.63 23.02 2.06
C LEU A 118 -21.37 24.27 1.59
N LEU A 119 -21.34 25.36 2.37
CA LEU A 119 -22.04 26.60 2.03
C LEU A 119 -21.34 27.45 0.94
N THR A 120 -20.04 27.26 0.74
CA THR A 120 -19.22 28.10 -0.15
C THR A 120 -18.53 27.32 -1.28
N PHE A 121 -18.95 26.08 -1.52
CA PHE A 121 -18.38 25.15 -2.51
C PHE A 121 -16.84 25.04 -2.45
N GLY A 122 -16.26 25.18 -1.25
CA GLY A 122 -14.81 25.13 -1.03
C GLY A 122 -14.05 26.41 -1.38
N VAL A 123 -14.69 27.47 -1.87
CA VAL A 123 -14.00 28.73 -2.27
C VAL A 123 -13.26 29.35 -1.09
N VAL A 124 -13.89 29.44 0.08
CA VAL A 124 -13.25 29.96 1.30
C VAL A 124 -12.12 29.06 1.75
N ALA A 125 -12.29 27.74 1.73
CA ALA A 125 -11.23 26.78 2.07
C ALA A 125 -10.01 26.90 1.13
N CYS A 126 -10.24 27.16 -0.17
CA CYS A 126 -9.19 27.39 -1.17
C CYS A 126 -8.43 28.70 -0.91
N ILE A 127 -9.13 29.82 -0.72
CA ILE A 127 -8.52 31.13 -0.42
C ILE A 127 -7.71 31.06 0.88
N ALA A 128 -8.29 30.51 1.95
CA ALA A 128 -7.60 30.33 3.23
C ALA A 128 -6.33 29.46 3.08
N SER A 129 -6.41 28.39 2.29
CA SER A 129 -5.25 27.53 2.03
C SER A 129 -4.18 28.18 1.13
N LEU A 130 -4.54 29.12 0.25
CA LEU A 130 -3.60 29.87 -0.59
C LEU A 130 -2.85 30.94 0.20
N VAL A 131 -3.55 31.66 1.09
CA VAL A 131 -2.97 32.70 1.96
C VAL A 131 -2.18 32.10 3.13
N SER A 132 -2.52 30.89 3.56
CA SER A 132 -1.80 30.18 4.64
C SER A 132 -0.41 29.74 4.18
N ALA A 133 0.64 30.24 4.85
CA ALA A 133 2.02 29.81 4.65
C ALA A 133 2.26 28.29 4.87
N ARG A 134 1.33 27.59 5.54
CA ARG A 134 1.35 26.13 5.74
C ARG A 134 0.30 25.38 4.91
N GLY A 135 -0.38 26.04 3.98
CA GLY A 135 -1.41 25.44 3.13
C GLY A 135 -2.68 24.99 3.88
N ARG A 136 -2.93 25.53 5.09
CA ARG A 136 -4.04 25.14 5.97
C ARG A 136 -5.30 25.94 5.64
N ARG A 137 -6.45 25.26 5.56
CA ARG A 137 -7.78 25.91 5.50
C ARG A 137 -8.22 26.34 6.90
N LEU A 138 -9.33 27.09 7.04
CA LEU A 138 -9.76 27.60 8.36
C LEU A 138 -10.00 26.45 9.34
N GLY A 139 -10.72 25.40 8.94
CA GLY A 139 -10.96 24.23 9.77
C GLY A 139 -9.69 23.48 10.19
N ASP A 140 -8.62 23.53 9.38
CA ASP A 140 -7.31 22.99 9.76
C ASP A 140 -6.58 23.89 10.77
N VAL A 141 -6.68 25.22 10.63
CA VAL A 141 -6.07 26.18 11.56
C VAL A 141 -6.70 26.06 12.95
N PHE A 142 -8.04 26.17 13.05
CA PHE A 142 -8.75 26.13 14.33
C PHE A 142 -8.70 24.75 15.01
N ALA A 143 -8.64 23.65 14.26
CA ALA A 143 -8.53 22.31 14.83
C ALA A 143 -7.11 21.92 15.29
N GLY A 144 -6.08 22.73 14.99
CA GLY A 144 -4.70 22.37 15.26
C GLY A 144 -4.21 21.20 14.40
N THR A 145 -4.65 21.11 13.15
CA THR A 145 -4.33 20.02 12.21
C THR A 145 -3.67 20.48 10.91
N LEU A 146 -2.94 19.56 10.29
CA LEU A 146 -2.32 19.71 8.97
C LEU A 146 -2.63 18.49 8.10
N VAL A 147 -2.87 18.70 6.81
CA VAL A 147 -2.95 17.61 5.82
C VAL A 147 -1.57 17.36 5.22
N VAL A 148 -0.98 16.23 5.59
CA VAL A 148 0.34 15.80 5.09
C VAL A 148 0.18 14.78 3.98
N ARG A 149 1.16 14.72 3.07
CA ARG A 149 1.25 13.61 2.12
C ARG A 149 1.92 12.44 2.83
N GLU A 150 1.12 11.47 3.25
CA GLU A 150 1.64 10.20 3.71
C GLU A 150 2.31 9.55 2.48
N ARG A 151 3.59 9.20 2.58
CA ARG A 151 4.17 8.29 1.60
C ARG A 151 3.50 6.95 1.84
N VAL A 152 2.37 6.72 1.15
CA VAL A 152 1.85 5.38 0.93
C VAL A 152 3.07 4.56 0.53
N PRO A 153 3.39 3.47 1.25
CA PRO A 153 4.27 2.46 0.72
C PRO A 153 3.50 1.86 -0.45
N ALA A 154 3.56 2.56 -1.60
CA ALA A 154 3.24 1.96 -2.86
C ALA A 154 4.15 0.74 -2.88
N VAL A 155 3.53 -0.44 -2.84
CA VAL A 155 4.18 -1.70 -3.15
C VAL A 155 4.50 -1.63 -4.64
N ARG A 156 5.48 -0.78 -4.97
CA ARG A 156 6.38 -0.97 -6.09
C ARG A 156 7.27 -2.12 -5.67
N THR A 157 6.68 -3.31 -5.64
CA THR A 157 7.28 -4.44 -6.36
C THR A 157 7.63 -3.88 -7.74
N GLY A 158 8.86 -3.37 -7.87
CA GLY A 158 9.43 -3.13 -9.19
C GLY A 158 9.28 -4.44 -9.94
N PHE A 159 8.87 -4.38 -11.20
CA PHE A 159 8.60 -5.57 -11.99
C PHE A 159 9.84 -6.45 -12.01
N LEU A 160 9.83 -7.48 -11.17
CA LEU A 160 10.78 -8.58 -11.20
C LEU A 160 10.18 -9.60 -12.16
N PRO A 161 10.97 -10.15 -13.09
CA PRO A 161 10.47 -11.21 -13.94
C PRO A 161 9.98 -12.36 -13.05
N PRO A 162 8.74 -12.85 -13.22
CA PRO A 162 8.29 -14.02 -12.48
C PRO A 162 9.20 -15.20 -12.85
N PRO A 163 9.59 -16.04 -11.87
CA PRO A 163 10.35 -17.23 -12.19
C PRO A 163 9.50 -18.19 -13.04
N PRO A 164 10.12 -19.13 -13.77
CA PRO A 164 9.39 -20.14 -14.50
C PRO A 164 8.47 -20.96 -13.55
N PRO A 165 7.27 -21.36 -14.00
CA PRO A 165 6.28 -22.00 -13.13
C PRO A 165 6.76 -23.32 -12.53
N TRP A 166 7.64 -24.06 -13.22
CA TRP A 166 8.29 -25.28 -12.72
C TRP A 166 9.37 -25.05 -11.66
N LEU A 167 9.70 -23.79 -11.36
CA LEU A 167 10.66 -23.37 -10.33
C LEU A 167 10.00 -22.67 -9.15
N ALA A 168 8.75 -22.22 -9.28
CA ALA A 168 8.00 -21.58 -8.22
C ALA A 168 7.79 -22.56 -7.04
N GLY A 169 7.95 -22.08 -5.80
CA GLY A 169 7.74 -22.89 -4.59
C GLY A 169 8.78 -23.99 -4.32
N ARG A 170 9.61 -24.39 -5.29
CA ARG A 170 10.71 -25.40 -5.11
C ARG A 170 11.78 -25.01 -4.08
N PHE A 171 11.72 -23.77 -3.60
CA PHE A 171 12.67 -23.15 -2.67
C PHE A 171 12.03 -22.79 -1.33
N SER A 172 10.85 -23.36 -1.02
CA SER A 172 10.11 -23.16 0.23
C SER A 172 10.88 -23.56 1.50
N GLU A 173 11.80 -24.51 1.41
CA GLU A 173 12.58 -25.03 2.55
C GLU A 173 13.92 -24.29 2.78
N LEU A 174 14.37 -23.45 1.84
CA LEU A 174 15.63 -22.71 1.98
C LEU A 174 15.63 -21.81 3.22
N ASP A 175 16.71 -21.84 4.00
CA ASP A 175 16.95 -20.80 5.00
C ASP A 175 17.46 -19.53 4.32
N LEU A 176 16.69 -18.45 4.50
CA LEU A 176 16.95 -17.13 3.93
C LEU A 176 17.48 -16.14 4.99
N SER A 177 17.59 -16.58 6.26
CA SER A 177 17.99 -15.72 7.39
C SER A 177 19.48 -15.35 7.36
N ALA A 178 20.33 -16.22 6.83
CA ALA A 178 21.78 -16.02 6.71
C ALA A 178 22.20 -15.08 5.56
N VAL A 179 21.26 -14.58 4.76
CA VAL A 179 21.53 -13.79 3.55
C VAL A 179 21.50 -12.28 3.86
N PRO A 180 22.62 -11.54 3.75
CA PRO A 180 22.68 -10.12 4.13
C PRO A 180 21.84 -9.20 3.22
N ASP A 181 21.27 -8.12 3.77
CA ASP A 181 20.45 -7.16 3.02
C ASP A 181 21.17 -6.51 1.83
N GLY A 182 22.50 -6.32 1.91
CA GLY A 182 23.30 -5.84 0.79
C GLY A 182 23.27 -6.77 -0.42
N LEU A 183 23.31 -8.10 -0.19
CA LEU A 183 23.23 -9.10 -1.26
C LEU A 183 21.82 -9.13 -1.87
N TRP A 184 20.77 -9.05 -1.04
CA TRP A 184 19.39 -8.91 -1.51
C TRP A 184 19.17 -7.66 -2.36
N LEU A 185 19.78 -6.53 -1.97
CA LEU A 185 19.71 -5.30 -2.74
C LEU A 185 20.41 -5.46 -4.11
N ALA A 186 21.59 -6.09 -4.14
CA ALA A 186 22.32 -6.38 -5.38
C ALA A 186 21.52 -7.30 -6.33
N VAL A 187 20.94 -8.39 -5.81
CA VAL A 187 20.06 -9.27 -6.59
C VAL A 187 18.85 -8.51 -7.15
N ARG A 188 18.20 -7.66 -6.35
CA ARG A 188 17.05 -6.86 -6.81
C ARG A 188 17.43 -5.78 -7.83
N GLN A 189 18.63 -5.21 -7.72
CA GLN A 189 19.17 -4.28 -8.72
C GLN A 189 19.48 -4.98 -10.04
N TYR A 190 20.10 -6.17 -9.99
CA TYR A 190 20.34 -7.01 -11.16
C TYR A 190 19.02 -7.37 -11.87
N LEU A 191 18.08 -8.00 -11.15
CA LEU A 191 16.81 -8.44 -11.74
C LEU A 191 15.97 -7.30 -12.31
N SER A 192 16.04 -6.09 -11.74
CA SER A 192 15.33 -4.92 -12.28
C SER A 192 15.99 -4.28 -13.52
N ARG A 193 17.23 -4.67 -13.84
CA ARG A 193 18.00 -4.15 -14.99
C ARG A 193 18.48 -5.21 -15.98
N MET A 194 18.19 -6.50 -15.76
CA MET A 194 18.75 -7.59 -16.59
C MET A 194 18.37 -7.50 -18.08
N GLN A 195 17.25 -6.85 -18.43
CA GLN A 195 16.82 -6.59 -19.82
C GLN A 195 17.54 -5.38 -20.47
N GLN A 196 18.37 -4.65 -19.71
CA GLN A 196 19.13 -3.47 -20.11
C GLN A 196 20.65 -3.70 -20.03
N LEU A 197 21.09 -4.84 -19.50
CA LEU A 197 22.48 -5.25 -19.42
C LEU A 197 22.87 -5.99 -20.70
N ASP A 198 24.15 -5.87 -21.09
CA ASP A 198 24.74 -6.74 -22.09
C ASP A 198 24.58 -8.23 -21.69
N PRO A 199 24.22 -9.15 -22.60
CA PRO A 199 23.96 -10.55 -22.26
C PRO A 199 25.13 -11.27 -21.57
N GLN A 200 26.38 -10.98 -21.94
CA GLN A 200 27.56 -11.63 -21.33
C GLN A 200 27.81 -11.08 -19.92
N VAL A 201 27.77 -9.75 -19.77
CA VAL A 201 27.94 -9.09 -18.47
C VAL A 201 26.80 -9.48 -17.51
N GLY A 202 25.57 -9.51 -18.01
CA GLY A 202 24.38 -9.93 -17.27
C GLY A 202 24.44 -11.41 -16.85
N GLY A 203 25.00 -12.29 -17.69
CA GLY A 203 25.25 -13.70 -17.35
C GLY A 203 26.25 -13.85 -16.20
N ALA A 204 27.45 -13.25 -16.34
CA ALA A 204 28.50 -13.32 -15.32
C ALA A 204 28.07 -12.70 -13.97
N MET A 205 27.28 -11.62 -13.99
CA MET A 205 26.68 -11.05 -12.78
C MET A 205 25.65 -12.01 -12.14
N ALA A 206 24.83 -12.69 -12.95
CA ALA A 206 23.85 -13.64 -12.44
C ALA A 206 24.51 -14.86 -11.79
N GLU A 207 25.56 -15.41 -12.42
CA GLU A 207 26.34 -16.53 -11.88
C GLU A 207 26.96 -16.18 -10.53
N ARG A 208 27.66 -15.04 -10.44
CA ARG A 208 28.28 -14.57 -9.20
C ARG A 208 27.25 -14.34 -8.08
N LEU A 209 26.13 -13.69 -8.40
CA LEU A 209 25.07 -13.46 -7.41
C LEU A 209 24.38 -14.76 -6.99
N ALA A 210 24.23 -15.73 -7.90
CA ALA A 210 23.68 -17.04 -7.60
C ALA A 210 24.63 -17.90 -6.74
N SER A 211 25.95 -17.85 -7.00
CA SER A 211 26.95 -18.53 -6.16
C SER A 211 27.05 -17.91 -4.78
N ASP A 212 27.07 -16.57 -4.69
CA ASP A 212 27.10 -15.85 -3.41
C ASP A 212 25.85 -16.15 -2.58
N LEU A 213 24.68 -16.28 -3.23
CA LEU A 213 23.43 -16.65 -2.56
C LEU A 213 23.44 -18.13 -2.11
N ALA A 214 23.81 -19.06 -3.01
CA ALA A 214 23.90 -20.49 -2.71
C ALA A 214 24.88 -20.81 -1.57
N ALA A 215 26.02 -20.09 -1.50
CA ALA A 215 26.99 -20.23 -0.43
C ALA A 215 26.46 -19.75 0.94
N ARG A 216 25.48 -18.84 0.95
CA ARG A 216 24.83 -18.33 2.18
C ARG A 216 23.63 -19.16 2.61
N THR A 217 22.91 -19.75 1.67
CA THR A 217 21.72 -20.57 1.93
C THR A 217 22.01 -22.08 2.01
N GLY A 218 23.27 -22.48 1.86
CA GLY A 218 23.72 -23.87 1.98
C GLY A 218 23.22 -24.83 0.88
N THR A 219 22.55 -24.30 -0.15
CA THR A 219 21.90 -25.11 -1.19
C THR A 219 22.49 -24.76 -2.56
N PRO A 220 23.08 -25.71 -3.30
CA PRO A 220 23.68 -25.43 -4.61
C PRO A 220 22.62 -25.08 -5.66
N VAL A 221 23.01 -24.27 -6.65
CA VAL A 221 22.16 -23.95 -7.80
C VAL A 221 21.86 -25.23 -8.58
N PRO A 222 20.58 -25.60 -8.83
CA PRO A 222 20.27 -26.84 -9.52
C PRO A 222 20.79 -26.85 -10.97
N GLN A 223 21.36 -27.98 -11.40
CA GLN A 223 21.86 -28.14 -12.77
C GLN A 223 20.73 -27.97 -13.79
N GLY A 224 21.02 -27.29 -14.90
CA GLY A 224 20.04 -26.97 -15.95
C GLY A 224 19.12 -25.78 -15.64
N VAL A 225 19.25 -25.10 -14.49
CA VAL A 225 18.48 -23.89 -14.17
C VAL A 225 19.32 -22.63 -14.47
N PRO A 226 18.83 -21.69 -15.29
CA PRO A 226 19.53 -20.42 -15.52
C PRO A 226 19.73 -19.64 -14.21
N PRO A 227 20.92 -19.08 -13.92
CA PRO A 227 21.20 -18.38 -12.66
C PRO A 227 20.21 -17.23 -12.37
N ALA A 228 19.80 -16.48 -13.39
CA ALA A 228 18.80 -15.43 -13.25
C ALA A 228 17.40 -15.96 -12.83
N ALA A 229 17.02 -17.15 -13.31
CA ALA A 229 15.75 -17.79 -12.93
C ALA A 229 15.77 -18.33 -11.50
N TYR A 230 16.92 -18.86 -11.05
CA TYR A 230 17.17 -19.21 -9.64
C TYR A 230 17.01 -17.98 -8.74
N LEU A 231 17.70 -16.88 -9.06
CA LEU A 231 17.61 -15.62 -8.31
C LEU A 231 16.18 -15.08 -8.23
N ALA A 232 15.44 -15.08 -9.35
CA ALA A 232 14.05 -14.64 -9.39
C ALA A 232 13.15 -15.48 -8.46
N ALA A 233 13.32 -16.81 -8.44
CA ALA A 233 12.52 -17.70 -7.60
C ALA A 233 12.81 -17.55 -6.10
N VAL A 234 14.09 -17.41 -5.73
CA VAL A 234 14.46 -17.21 -4.32
C VAL A 234 13.97 -15.85 -3.80
N VAL A 235 13.98 -14.80 -4.63
CA VAL A 235 13.38 -13.51 -4.29
C VAL A 235 11.85 -13.60 -4.20
N GLN A 236 11.17 -14.34 -5.09
CA GLN A 236 9.73 -14.52 -5.00
C GLN A 236 9.34 -15.28 -3.71
N GLU A 237 10.07 -16.33 -3.34
CA GLU A 237 9.81 -17.06 -2.09
C GLU A 237 10.03 -16.16 -0.86
N ARG A 238 11.08 -15.32 -0.84
CA ARG A 238 11.26 -14.29 0.20
C ARG A 238 10.02 -13.38 0.29
N GLN A 239 9.56 -12.84 -0.83
CA GLN A 239 8.37 -11.97 -0.88
C GLN A 239 7.10 -12.70 -0.43
N ALA A 240 6.92 -13.97 -0.80
CA ALA A 240 5.80 -14.79 -0.37
C ALA A 240 5.82 -15.07 1.14
N ARG A 241 6.99 -15.23 1.76
CA ARG A 241 7.14 -15.36 3.22
C ARG A 241 6.89 -14.03 3.94
N GLU A 242 7.39 -12.92 3.40
CA GLU A 242 7.14 -11.57 3.94
C GLU A 242 5.66 -11.19 3.86
N ALA A 243 4.99 -11.47 2.74
CA ALA A 243 3.54 -11.28 2.60
C ALA A 243 2.76 -12.12 3.63
N ARG A 244 3.05 -13.42 3.74
CA ARG A 244 2.45 -14.32 4.75
C ARG A 244 2.61 -13.75 6.18
N ARG A 245 3.80 -13.25 6.54
CA ARG A 245 4.06 -12.60 7.85
C ARG A 245 3.29 -11.29 8.02
N ALA A 246 3.22 -10.46 6.98
CA ALA A 246 2.47 -9.19 7.03
C ALA A 246 0.96 -9.42 7.23
N PHE A 247 0.38 -10.39 6.52
CA PHE A 247 -1.02 -10.79 6.72
C PHE A 247 -1.25 -11.40 8.12
N ALA A 248 -0.38 -12.30 8.59
CA ALA A 248 -0.49 -12.90 9.92
C ALA A 248 -0.42 -11.84 11.04
N ASN A 249 0.54 -10.91 10.98
CA ASN A 249 0.66 -9.81 11.94
C ASN A 249 -0.51 -8.83 11.83
N GLY A 250 -1.03 -8.58 10.63
CA GLY A 250 -2.24 -7.77 10.40
C GLY A 250 -3.50 -8.38 11.03
N SER A 251 -3.65 -9.71 10.99
CA SER A 251 -4.72 -10.41 11.70
C SER A 251 -4.51 -10.51 13.22
N ALA A 252 -3.26 -10.57 13.70
CA ALA A 252 -2.96 -10.60 15.14
C ALA A 252 -3.33 -9.29 15.85
N VAL A 253 -3.23 -8.15 15.16
CA VAL A 253 -3.70 -6.83 15.65
C VAL A 253 -5.24 -6.75 15.74
N GLY A 254 -5.97 -7.73 15.19
CA GLY A 254 -7.43 -7.85 15.29
C GLY A 254 -7.95 -8.72 16.44
N SER A 255 -7.09 -9.41 17.20
CA SER A 255 -7.51 -10.21 18.36
C SER A 255 -7.61 -9.32 19.60
N PRO A 256 -8.77 -9.23 20.27
CA PRO A 256 -8.86 -8.55 21.56
C PRO A 256 -8.04 -9.34 22.58
N ALA A 257 -6.93 -8.77 23.03
CA ALA A 257 -6.16 -9.32 24.14
C ALA A 257 -7.05 -9.33 25.38
N ALA A 258 -7.55 -10.52 25.74
CA ALA A 258 -8.27 -10.72 26.99
C ALA A 258 -7.34 -10.31 28.15
N SER A 259 -7.72 -9.25 28.85
CA SER A 259 -6.93 -8.68 29.95
C SER A 259 -6.79 -9.70 31.07
N GLY A 260 -5.60 -10.28 31.22
CA GLY A 260 -5.27 -11.15 32.34
C GLY A 260 -5.31 -10.36 33.65
N GLY A 261 -6.31 -10.63 34.48
CA GLY A 261 -6.33 -10.19 35.88
C GLY A 261 -5.23 -10.90 36.69
N PRO A 262 -4.71 -10.28 37.75
CA PRO A 262 -3.57 -10.82 38.49
C PRO A 262 -3.94 -12.09 39.26
N ALA A 263 -3.04 -13.07 39.23
CA ALA A 263 -3.18 -14.32 39.97
C ALA A 263 -3.01 -14.09 41.49
N GLY A 264 -4.11 -14.12 42.24
CA GLY A 264 -4.12 -14.27 43.69
C GLY A 264 -4.17 -15.75 44.08
N ALA A 265 -3.17 -16.24 44.79
CA ALA A 265 -3.07 -17.65 45.18
C ALA A 265 -3.96 -17.99 46.38
N LEU A 266 -4.62 -19.16 46.34
CA LEU A 266 -5.03 -19.91 47.54
C LEU A 266 -5.18 -21.41 47.22
N ARG A 267 -4.70 -22.25 48.15
CA ARG A 267 -4.70 -23.72 48.09
C ARG A 267 -5.99 -24.32 48.71
N PRO A 268 -6.28 -25.61 48.48
CA PRO A 268 -7.62 -26.17 48.68
C PRO A 268 -7.86 -26.77 50.07
N ALA A 269 -9.14 -26.88 50.45
CA ALA A 269 -9.63 -27.77 51.51
C ALA A 269 -11.15 -28.05 51.36
N GLY A 270 -11.58 -29.28 51.65
CA GLY A 270 -12.98 -29.59 51.99
C GLY A 270 -13.82 -30.29 50.90
N ALA A 271 -13.99 -31.60 51.08
CA ALA A 271 -15.16 -32.37 50.61
C ALA A 271 -15.88 -32.92 51.87
N PRO A 272 -17.07 -33.56 51.78
CA PRO A 272 -17.98 -33.72 50.64
C PRO A 272 -19.40 -33.17 50.90
N GLY A 273 -20.19 -32.97 49.84
CA GLY A 273 -21.63 -32.71 49.93
C GLY A 273 -22.38 -33.55 48.90
N SER A 274 -23.22 -34.47 49.37
CA SER A 274 -24.01 -35.36 48.53
C SER A 274 -25.14 -34.62 47.82
N TYR A 275 -25.23 -34.75 46.49
CA TYR A 275 -26.46 -34.46 45.75
C TYR A 275 -26.72 -35.53 44.71
N GLU A 276 -27.95 -36.03 44.72
CA GLU A 276 -28.47 -37.14 43.93
C GLU A 276 -29.19 -36.59 42.69
N PRO A 277 -28.86 -37.02 41.46
CA PRO A 277 -29.54 -36.55 40.27
C PRO A 277 -30.82 -37.38 40.01
N PRO A 278 -32.00 -36.76 39.83
CA PRO A 278 -33.19 -37.48 39.39
C PRO A 278 -33.02 -37.95 37.94
N ALA A 279 -33.28 -39.24 37.70
CA ALA A 279 -33.22 -39.86 36.38
C ALA A 279 -34.41 -39.42 35.49
N GLY A 280 -34.21 -39.34 34.17
CA GLY A 280 -35.36 -39.23 33.26
C GLY A 280 -35.17 -38.62 31.86
N PHE A 281 -34.16 -39.01 31.07
CA PHE A 281 -34.22 -38.85 29.61
C PHE A 281 -33.60 -40.06 28.88
N PRO A 282 -34.27 -40.64 27.87
CA PRO A 282 -33.77 -41.80 27.13
C PRO A 282 -32.66 -41.40 26.13
N PRO A 283 -31.76 -42.33 25.76
CA PRO A 283 -30.64 -42.05 24.87
C PRO A 283 -31.09 -41.83 23.42
N VAL A 284 -30.60 -40.76 22.79
CA VAL A 284 -30.71 -40.56 21.34
C VAL A 284 -29.75 -41.50 20.62
N THR A 285 -30.29 -42.41 19.82
CA THR A 285 -29.52 -43.34 18.99
C THR A 285 -28.82 -42.61 17.84
N ALA A 286 -27.51 -42.77 17.72
CA ALA A 286 -26.76 -42.31 16.56
C ALA A 286 -27.08 -43.16 15.31
N PRO A 287 -27.28 -42.56 14.13
CA PRO A 287 -27.43 -43.31 12.88
C PRO A 287 -26.07 -43.89 12.41
N PRO A 288 -26.06 -45.05 11.73
CA PRO A 288 -24.84 -45.76 11.36
C PRO A 288 -24.12 -45.15 10.15
N ALA A 289 -22.82 -45.44 10.04
CA ALA A 289 -21.97 -44.99 8.94
C ALA A 289 -22.41 -45.57 7.58
N ALA A 290 -22.67 -44.69 6.61
CA ALA A 290 -22.94 -45.06 5.23
C ALA A 290 -21.64 -45.09 4.41
N HIS A 291 -21.14 -46.31 4.17
CA HIS A 291 -20.50 -46.81 2.95
C HIS A 291 -19.77 -45.83 2.01
N ALA A 292 -18.48 -46.12 1.79
CA ALA A 292 -17.67 -45.50 0.75
C ALA A 292 -18.29 -45.66 -0.65
N ALA A 293 -18.39 -44.56 -1.39
CA ALA A 293 -18.60 -44.56 -2.84
C ALA A 293 -17.26 -44.26 -3.54
N GLN A 294 -16.95 -45.03 -4.58
CA GLN A 294 -15.64 -45.04 -5.22
C GLN A 294 -15.47 -43.95 -6.28
N THR A 295 -14.20 -43.62 -6.50
CA THR A 295 -13.62 -42.94 -7.67
C THR A 295 -14.46 -42.89 -8.95
N ALA A 296 -14.63 -41.67 -9.48
CA ALA A 296 -14.78 -41.44 -10.91
C ALA A 296 -13.75 -40.38 -11.34
N ALA A 297 -12.72 -40.80 -12.08
CA ALA A 297 -11.70 -39.90 -12.61
C ALA A 297 -12.26 -39.16 -13.83
N VAL A 298 -12.32 -37.82 -13.77
CA VAL A 298 -12.62 -36.99 -14.95
C VAL A 298 -11.31 -36.81 -15.73
N GLY A 299 -11.07 -37.70 -16.68
CA GLY A 299 -9.95 -37.60 -17.60
C GLY A 299 -10.16 -36.45 -18.58
N TRP A 300 -9.31 -35.43 -18.51
CA TRP A 300 -9.16 -34.45 -19.59
C TRP A 300 -8.37 -35.11 -20.72
N GLN A 301 -9.06 -35.54 -21.77
CA GLN A 301 -8.43 -35.94 -23.03
C GLN A 301 -8.06 -34.68 -23.82
N ALA A 302 -6.82 -34.63 -24.30
CA ALA A 302 -6.32 -33.55 -25.13
C ALA A 302 -6.63 -33.85 -26.60
N GLU A 303 -7.40 -32.98 -27.24
CA GLU A 303 -7.72 -33.10 -28.67
C GLU A 303 -6.68 -32.35 -29.53
N ALA A 304 -6.01 -33.11 -30.39
CA ALA A 304 -5.24 -32.67 -31.57
C ALA A 304 -5.41 -33.80 -32.60
N PRO A 305 -5.46 -33.55 -33.93
CA PRO A 305 -4.64 -32.56 -34.65
C PRO A 305 -5.51 -31.67 -35.60
N SER A 306 -4.98 -30.78 -36.44
CA SER A 306 -4.29 -31.09 -37.71
C SER A 306 -3.29 -30.02 -38.15
N GLN A 307 -2.23 -30.45 -38.84
CA GLN A 307 -1.33 -29.58 -39.60
C GLN A 307 -1.98 -29.27 -40.96
N GLU A 308 -1.89 -28.03 -41.42
CA GLU A 308 -1.98 -27.75 -42.86
C GLU A 308 -1.12 -26.55 -43.26
N ALA A 309 -0.17 -26.83 -44.16
CA ALA A 309 0.74 -25.93 -44.87
C ALA A 309 1.25 -26.73 -46.09
N PRO A 310 1.79 -26.12 -47.16
CA PRO A 310 2.19 -24.71 -47.29
C PRO A 310 1.69 -24.00 -48.56
N ALA A 311 1.92 -22.69 -48.64
CA ALA A 311 2.09 -21.99 -49.91
C ALA A 311 3.20 -20.92 -49.76
N HIS A 312 4.03 -20.79 -50.79
CA HIS A 312 5.17 -19.87 -50.80
C HIS A 312 4.72 -18.48 -51.26
N GLU A 313 5.31 -17.42 -50.70
CA GLU A 313 5.70 -16.29 -51.54
C GLU A 313 7.01 -15.66 -51.07
N THR A 314 7.89 -15.40 -52.03
CA THR A 314 9.29 -15.03 -51.81
C THR A 314 9.51 -13.62 -52.32
N THR A 315 9.82 -12.68 -51.42
CA THR A 315 10.36 -11.38 -51.84
C THR A 315 11.55 -10.98 -50.96
N GLN A 316 12.71 -11.54 -51.30
CA GLN A 316 13.97 -10.88 -51.02
C GLN A 316 14.10 -9.66 -51.94
N THR A 317 14.38 -8.49 -51.38
CA THR A 317 15.07 -7.43 -52.11
C THR A 317 16.28 -7.01 -51.30
N ALA A 318 17.47 -7.41 -51.75
CA ALA A 318 18.73 -7.00 -51.17
C ALA A 318 19.31 -5.82 -51.97
N GLN A 319 19.85 -4.83 -51.26
CA GLN A 319 20.87 -3.85 -51.69
C GLN A 319 21.42 -3.24 -50.39
N SER A 320 22.64 -3.46 -49.90
CA SER A 320 24.00 -3.59 -50.47
C SER A 320 24.65 -2.25 -50.80
N ALA A 321 25.85 -2.04 -50.22
CA ALA A 321 26.68 -0.82 -50.26
C ALA A 321 26.12 0.38 -49.44
N GLN A 322 26.95 1.22 -48.82
CA GLN A 322 28.38 1.46 -49.02
C GLN A 322 29.13 1.69 -47.69
N GLN A 323 30.35 1.16 -47.58
CA GLN A 323 31.36 1.67 -46.63
C GLN A 323 32.00 2.92 -47.24
N ASP A 324 32.31 3.93 -46.42
CA ASP A 324 33.56 4.70 -46.59
C ASP A 324 33.85 5.61 -45.38
N ALA A 325 35.10 5.55 -44.93
CA ALA A 325 35.81 6.48 -44.06
C ALA A 325 37.26 6.44 -44.56
N PRO A 326 38.05 7.54 -44.57
CA PRO A 326 38.44 8.18 -43.31
C PRO A 326 38.82 9.68 -43.40
N SER A 327 39.47 10.15 -42.32
CA SER A 327 40.53 11.18 -42.25
C SER A 327 40.17 12.62 -41.83
N SER A 328 40.98 13.10 -40.87
CA SER A 328 41.50 14.47 -40.61
C SER A 328 40.77 15.68 -41.21
N ASP A 329 40.58 16.77 -40.48
CA ASP A 329 41.73 17.62 -40.09
C ASP A 329 41.53 18.55 -38.87
N ARG A 330 42.64 19.18 -38.42
CA ARG A 330 42.71 20.12 -37.29
C ARG A 330 43.77 21.22 -37.54
N PRO A 331 43.39 22.50 -37.46
CA PRO A 331 44.26 23.52 -36.85
C PRO A 331 43.49 24.38 -35.81
N ALA A 332 44.01 24.90 -34.69
CA ALA A 332 45.35 25.32 -34.23
C ALA A 332 45.71 26.81 -34.48
N ALA A 333 46.02 27.54 -33.38
CA ALA A 333 46.44 28.96 -33.24
C ALA A 333 45.40 30.04 -33.65
N GLY A 334 45.27 31.23 -33.03
CA GLY A 334 45.90 31.94 -31.88
C GLY A 334 45.18 33.32 -31.69
N ALA A 335 45.55 34.31 -30.85
CA ALA A 335 46.51 34.46 -29.73
C ALA A 335 46.21 35.81 -28.97
N GLY A 336 46.80 36.04 -27.78
CA GLY A 336 46.63 37.25 -26.93
C GLY A 336 45.58 37.08 -25.82
N GLY A 337 45.75 37.47 -24.53
CA GLY A 337 46.51 38.59 -23.92
C GLY A 337 45.52 39.73 -23.62
N THR A 338 45.27 40.22 -22.39
CA THR A 338 46.17 40.53 -21.26
C THR A 338 45.49 40.42 -19.86
N THR A 339 46.24 40.72 -18.79
CA THR A 339 45.89 40.62 -17.35
C THR A 339 45.42 41.92 -16.69
N GLU A 340 44.45 41.84 -15.76
CA GLU A 340 44.28 42.67 -14.54
C GLU A 340 43.68 41.72 -13.45
N SER A 341 44.17 41.57 -12.21
CA SER A 341 44.35 42.53 -11.10
C SER A 341 43.00 43.15 -10.67
N THR A 342 42.51 43.15 -9.42
CA THR A 342 43.02 42.75 -8.08
C THR A 342 41.84 42.70 -7.09
N GLY A 343 41.98 42.09 -5.90
CA GLY A 343 41.16 42.47 -4.72
C GLY A 343 40.54 41.33 -3.90
N PHE A 344 41.02 41.16 -2.66
CA PHE A 344 40.44 40.33 -1.60
C PHE A 344 40.46 41.13 -0.27
N VAL A 345 39.71 40.63 0.73
CA VAL A 345 39.63 40.99 2.18
C VAL A 345 38.27 41.60 2.62
N PRO A 346 37.66 41.15 3.75
CA PRO A 346 36.26 41.40 4.13
C PRO A 346 36.08 42.41 5.29
N PRO A 347 34.84 42.72 5.72
CA PRO A 347 34.58 43.38 7.01
C PRO A 347 34.59 42.40 8.19
N ALA A 348 34.78 42.96 9.40
CA ALA A 348 34.90 42.28 10.69
C ALA A 348 33.57 42.01 11.41
#